data_AF-A0A671S4I8-F1
#
_entry.id   AF-A0A671S4I8-F1
#
_cell.length_a   1.000
_cell.length_b   1.000
_cell.length_c   1.000
_cell.angle_alpha   90.00
_cell.angle_beta   90.00
_cell.angle_gamma   90.00
#
_symmetry.space_group_name_H-M   'P 1'
#
loop_
_entity.id
_entity.type
_entity.pdbx_description
1 polymer ?
#
loop_
_entity_poly.entity_id
_entity_poly.type
_entity_poly.pdbx_seq_one_letter_code
_entity_poly.pdbx_strand_id
1 'polypeptide(L)'
;MSYPTTLFEIGGGGGSSFSFTGEDNGASLEKIGVWVGGSQVKAVKVWLSDGRSDTFGKPAGPYQEYAFKPGERFTSLSLWGNGAGTRLGAIKFKTKYPIDVGSGYCLGVEGRSGADIDCMGFMFLNAVQSTVLTNVNYTTINQLTPRVSVEEIKSVTYTNGSSAEQPQKIETSTTVTKKSSWSMSNSFAAKFYMEVKAGIPEVLELSTGFNERKETLSYTINVPPKKKVDVDITIGRVTFDLPYTGTTKRCLGVFPGITCPLWSSI
;
A
#
# COMPACT_ATOMS: atom_id res chain seq x y z
N MET A 1 -23.84 -16.74 3.51
CA MET A 1 -22.52 -16.25 3.98
C MET A 1 -21.88 -15.47 2.86
N SER A 2 -21.32 -14.29 3.15
CA SER A 2 -20.55 -13.50 2.17
C SER A 2 -19.07 -13.79 2.40
N TYR A 3 -18.33 -14.07 1.33
CA TYR A 3 -16.89 -14.35 1.38
C TYR A 3 -16.10 -13.16 0.84
N PRO A 4 -14.86 -12.93 1.30
CA PRO A 4 -13.99 -11.89 0.77
C PRO A 4 -13.51 -12.18 -0.65
N THR A 5 -13.51 -13.44 -1.04
CA THR A 5 -13.02 -13.94 -2.31
C THR A 5 -14.14 -14.63 -3.08
N THR A 6 -14.00 -14.66 -4.40
CA THR A 6 -14.80 -15.46 -5.30
C THR A 6 -13.87 -16.34 -6.13
N LEU A 7 -14.21 -17.63 -6.22
CA LEU A 7 -13.49 -18.64 -6.96
C LEU A 7 -14.52 -19.50 -7.68
N PHE A 8 -14.28 -19.73 -8.97
CA PHE A 8 -15.08 -20.65 -9.76
C PHE A 8 -14.16 -21.51 -10.61
N GLU A 9 -14.13 -22.80 -10.31
CA GLU A 9 -13.31 -23.78 -11.00
C GLU A 9 -14.04 -24.41 -12.19
N ILE A 10 -13.33 -24.58 -13.31
CA ILE A 10 -13.83 -25.29 -14.49
C ILE A 10 -12.87 -26.41 -14.86
N GLY A 11 -13.42 -27.60 -15.13
CA GLY A 11 -12.66 -28.78 -15.54
C GLY A 11 -13.28 -30.10 -15.06
N GLY A 12 -12.45 -31.11 -14.83
CA GLY A 12 -12.84 -32.42 -14.28
C GLY A 12 -12.35 -32.65 -12.85
N GLY A 13 -12.79 -33.75 -12.24
CA GLY A 13 -12.49 -34.10 -10.84
C GLY A 13 -11.19 -34.88 -10.59
N GLY A 14 -10.34 -35.05 -11.61
CA GLY A 14 -9.07 -35.79 -11.49
C GLY A 14 -7.97 -35.00 -10.77
N GLY A 15 -6.75 -35.55 -10.77
CA GLY A 15 -5.55 -34.86 -10.25
C GLY A 15 -5.54 -34.63 -8.73
N SER A 16 -4.48 -33.98 -8.26
CA SER A 16 -4.28 -33.53 -6.89
C SER A 16 -4.63 -32.05 -6.76
N SER A 17 -5.29 -31.68 -5.67
CA SER A 17 -5.64 -30.28 -5.39
C SER A 17 -4.40 -29.41 -5.18
N PHE A 18 -4.46 -28.17 -5.66
CA PHE A 18 -3.48 -27.12 -5.37
C PHE A 18 -4.21 -25.81 -5.10
N SER A 19 -3.66 -24.99 -4.21
CA SER A 19 -4.08 -23.60 -4.00
C SER A 19 -2.85 -22.72 -3.94
N PHE A 20 -2.78 -21.72 -4.82
CA PHE A 20 -1.64 -20.82 -4.94
C PHE A 20 -2.12 -19.38 -5.06
N THR A 21 -2.33 -18.78 -3.89
CA THR A 21 -2.98 -17.47 -3.75
C THR A 21 -2.20 -16.56 -2.79
N GLY A 22 -2.44 -15.26 -2.91
CA GLY A 22 -2.05 -14.24 -1.93
C GLY A 22 -3.19 -13.86 -1.00
N GLU A 23 -4.07 -14.78 -0.65
CA GLU A 23 -5.19 -14.48 0.27
C GLU A 23 -4.68 -13.99 1.64
N ASP A 24 -3.61 -14.62 2.15
CA ASP A 24 -3.06 -14.34 3.48
C ASP A 24 -2.31 -13.00 3.55
N ASN A 25 -1.61 -12.60 2.49
CA ASN A 25 -0.71 -11.44 2.48
C ASN A 25 -1.10 -10.35 1.46
N GLY A 26 -2.21 -10.55 0.73
CA GLY A 26 -2.68 -9.65 -0.31
C GLY A 26 -1.88 -9.67 -1.61
N ALA A 27 -1.00 -10.65 -1.84
CA ALA A 27 -0.29 -10.74 -3.12
C ALA A 27 -1.26 -11.00 -4.28
N SER A 28 -1.00 -10.38 -5.44
CA SER A 28 -1.80 -10.59 -6.65
C SER A 28 -1.04 -11.37 -7.70
N LEU A 29 -1.80 -11.96 -8.63
CA LEU A 29 -1.27 -12.51 -9.88
C LEU A 29 -0.51 -11.43 -10.65
N GLU A 30 0.80 -11.64 -10.82
CA GLU A 30 1.70 -10.75 -11.55
C GLU A 30 1.99 -11.28 -12.96
N LYS A 31 2.06 -12.60 -13.11
CA LYS A 31 2.33 -13.25 -14.39
C LYS A 31 1.71 -14.63 -14.47
N ILE A 32 1.33 -15.02 -15.66
CA ILE A 32 0.84 -16.38 -15.95
C ILE A 32 1.44 -16.91 -17.25
N GLY A 33 1.88 -18.15 -17.22
CA GLY A 33 2.39 -18.91 -18.36
C GLY A 33 1.55 -20.15 -18.57
N VAL A 34 1.08 -20.39 -19.79
CA VAL A 34 0.14 -21.48 -20.10
C VAL A 34 0.66 -22.35 -21.24
N TRP A 35 0.85 -23.64 -20.95
CA TRP A 35 1.11 -24.67 -21.95
C TRP A 35 -0.21 -25.30 -22.38
N VAL A 36 -0.39 -25.48 -23.68
CA VAL A 36 -1.62 -26.04 -24.25
C VAL A 36 -1.28 -27.34 -24.99
N GLY A 37 -2.06 -28.39 -24.72
CA GLY A 37 -1.99 -29.67 -25.41
C GLY A 37 -3.02 -29.76 -26.54
N GLY A 38 -3.28 -30.98 -27.03
CA GLY A 38 -4.23 -31.19 -28.13
C GLY A 38 -5.68 -30.83 -27.76
N SER A 39 -6.11 -31.16 -26.54
CA SER A 39 -7.47 -30.90 -26.07
C SER A 39 -7.54 -30.38 -24.63
N GLN A 40 -6.41 -30.04 -24.02
CA GLN A 40 -6.34 -29.60 -22.63
C GLN A 40 -5.33 -28.49 -22.41
N VAL A 41 -5.50 -27.75 -21.32
CA VAL A 41 -4.41 -26.99 -20.71
C VAL A 41 -3.45 -27.98 -20.06
N LYS A 42 -2.21 -27.98 -20.53
CA LYS A 42 -1.18 -28.97 -20.17
C LYS A 42 -0.50 -28.63 -18.85
N ALA A 43 -0.14 -27.36 -18.69
CA ALA A 43 0.48 -26.86 -17.48
C ALA A 43 0.23 -25.36 -17.36
N VAL A 44 0.30 -24.84 -16.13
CA VAL A 44 0.22 -23.42 -15.83
C VAL A 44 1.35 -23.07 -14.87
N LYS A 45 2.11 -22.02 -15.18
CA LYS A 45 3.08 -21.41 -14.28
C LYS A 45 2.55 -20.06 -13.83
N VAL A 46 2.62 -19.81 -12.54
CA VAL A 46 2.01 -18.64 -11.89
C VAL A 46 3.08 -17.91 -11.11
N TRP A 47 3.08 -16.58 -11.21
CA TRP A 47 3.91 -15.70 -10.38
C TRP A 47 3.01 -14.72 -9.64
N LEU A 48 3.27 -14.57 -8.34
CA LEU A 48 2.59 -13.61 -7.47
C LEU A 48 3.50 -12.42 -7.19
N SER A 49 2.89 -11.28 -6.87
CA SER A 49 3.60 -10.01 -6.63
C SER A 49 4.48 -9.98 -5.38
N ASP A 50 4.50 -11.04 -4.58
CA ASP A 50 5.40 -11.24 -3.44
C ASP A 50 6.66 -12.03 -3.82
N GLY A 51 6.84 -12.34 -5.11
CA GLY A 51 7.99 -13.07 -5.64
C GLY A 51 7.81 -14.59 -5.64
N ARG A 52 6.72 -15.13 -5.08
CA ARG A 52 6.43 -16.57 -5.17
C ARG A 52 6.10 -16.95 -6.61
N SER A 53 6.54 -18.14 -7.02
CA SER A 53 6.13 -18.74 -8.29
C SER A 53 6.06 -20.25 -8.22
N ASP A 54 5.09 -20.86 -8.91
CA ASP A 54 4.94 -22.31 -8.95
C ASP A 54 4.38 -22.78 -10.32
N THR A 55 4.53 -24.08 -10.62
CA THR A 55 4.07 -24.72 -11.86
C THR A 55 3.20 -25.93 -11.57
N PHE A 56 2.00 -25.94 -12.16
CA PHE A 56 1.01 -27.02 -12.02
C PHE A 56 0.85 -27.74 -13.37
N GLY A 57 0.69 -29.07 -13.34
CA GLY A 57 0.73 -29.92 -14.52
C GLY A 57 2.16 -30.22 -15.02
N LYS A 58 2.30 -30.89 -16.17
CA LYS A 58 3.62 -31.23 -16.76
C LYS A 58 3.86 -30.45 -18.05
N PRO A 59 4.70 -29.40 -18.04
CA PRO A 59 5.00 -28.59 -19.22
C PRO A 59 5.43 -29.43 -20.42
N ALA A 60 4.91 -29.10 -21.59
CA ALA A 60 5.32 -29.72 -22.85
C ALA A 60 5.20 -28.70 -24.00
N GLY A 61 6.31 -28.47 -24.72
CA GLY A 61 6.36 -27.50 -25.81
C GLY A 61 6.44 -26.03 -25.38
N PRO A 62 6.23 -25.09 -26.30
CA PRO A 62 6.20 -23.66 -26.00
C PRO A 62 4.95 -23.29 -25.19
N TYR A 63 5.01 -22.16 -24.48
CA TYR A 63 3.90 -21.62 -23.71
C TYR A 63 3.60 -20.18 -24.10
N GLN A 64 2.38 -19.76 -23.82
CA GLN A 64 1.96 -18.36 -23.93
C GLN A 64 2.09 -17.71 -22.56
N GLU A 65 2.68 -16.52 -22.51
CA GLU A 65 2.86 -15.76 -21.28
C GLU A 65 2.08 -14.46 -21.33
N TYR A 66 1.52 -14.06 -20.18
CA TYR A 66 0.97 -12.73 -19.97
C TYR A 66 1.48 -12.16 -18.65
N ALA A 67 2.16 -11.02 -18.72
CA ALA A 67 2.63 -10.26 -17.56
C ALA A 67 1.70 -9.07 -17.31
N PHE A 68 1.13 -9.02 -16.11
CA PHE A 68 0.23 -7.93 -15.70
C PHE A 68 1.06 -6.73 -15.28
N LYS A 69 0.72 -5.56 -15.80
CA LYS A 69 1.35 -4.31 -15.39
C LYS A 69 0.77 -3.86 -14.03
N PRO A 70 1.52 -3.11 -13.20
CA PRO A 70 0.99 -2.57 -11.96
C PRO A 70 -0.30 -1.78 -12.19
N GLY A 71 -1.35 -2.05 -11.41
CA GLY A 71 -2.67 -1.43 -11.57
C GLY A 71 -3.60 -2.11 -12.59
N GLU A 72 -3.11 -3.02 -13.44
CA GLU A 72 -3.91 -3.73 -14.42
C GLU A 72 -4.90 -4.70 -13.75
N ARG A 73 -6.15 -4.72 -14.24
CA ARG A 73 -7.24 -5.52 -13.68
C ARG A 73 -7.92 -6.37 -14.74
N PHE A 74 -8.44 -7.52 -14.32
CA PHE A 74 -9.34 -8.31 -15.14
C PHE A 74 -10.66 -7.57 -15.32
N THR A 75 -11.15 -7.49 -16.56
CA THR A 75 -12.48 -6.97 -16.89
C THR A 75 -13.44 -8.06 -17.34
N SER A 76 -12.90 -9.17 -17.84
CA SER A 76 -13.65 -10.38 -18.12
C SER A 76 -12.74 -11.59 -18.02
N LEU A 77 -13.26 -12.69 -17.50
CA LEU A 77 -12.62 -14.01 -17.52
C LEU A 77 -13.64 -15.01 -18.06
N SER A 78 -13.17 -15.93 -18.89
CA SER A 78 -13.95 -17.08 -19.34
C SER A 78 -13.04 -18.29 -19.35
N LEU A 79 -13.57 -19.39 -18.80
CA LEU A 79 -12.91 -20.68 -18.71
C LEU A 79 -13.78 -21.68 -19.45
N TRP A 80 -13.16 -22.59 -20.18
CA TRP A 80 -13.87 -23.67 -20.87
C TRP A 80 -13.25 -24.99 -20.46
N GLY A 81 -14.11 -25.99 -20.22
CA GLY A 81 -13.66 -27.37 -20.16
C GLY A 81 -13.26 -27.87 -21.55
N ASN A 82 -12.63 -29.04 -21.61
CA ASN A 82 -12.24 -29.70 -22.85
C ASN A 82 -13.40 -30.32 -23.67
N GLY A 83 -14.65 -29.99 -23.36
CA GLY A 83 -15.85 -30.59 -23.95
C GLY A 83 -16.23 -31.97 -23.37
N ALA A 84 -15.29 -32.72 -22.80
CA ALA A 84 -15.53 -34.01 -22.16
C ALA A 84 -15.78 -33.89 -20.63
N GLY A 85 -15.56 -32.71 -20.04
CA GLY A 85 -15.71 -32.49 -18.60
C GLY A 85 -14.60 -33.14 -17.77
N THR A 86 -13.44 -33.44 -18.37
CA THR A 86 -12.32 -34.11 -17.69
C THR A 86 -11.11 -33.22 -17.48
N ARG A 87 -10.97 -32.15 -18.26
CA ARG A 87 -9.84 -31.22 -18.20
C ARG A 87 -10.29 -29.78 -18.40
N LEU A 88 -9.49 -28.84 -17.95
CA LEU A 88 -9.57 -27.46 -18.43
C LEU A 88 -9.11 -27.42 -19.89
N GLY A 89 -9.90 -26.82 -20.76
CA GLY A 89 -9.67 -26.74 -22.20
C GLY A 89 -9.10 -25.39 -22.65
N ALA A 90 -9.60 -24.28 -22.10
CA ALA A 90 -9.15 -22.95 -22.49
C ALA A 90 -9.32 -21.90 -21.38
N ILE A 91 -8.46 -20.88 -21.43
CA ILE A 91 -8.49 -19.70 -20.58
C ILE A 91 -8.50 -18.48 -21.50
N LYS A 92 -9.46 -17.57 -21.30
CA LYS A 92 -9.50 -16.28 -21.98
C LYS A 92 -9.83 -15.20 -20.97
N PHE A 93 -9.05 -14.14 -20.97
CA PHE A 93 -9.35 -12.97 -20.19
C PHE A 93 -9.13 -11.70 -20.99
N LYS A 94 -9.71 -10.61 -20.49
CA LYS A 94 -9.42 -9.24 -20.94
C LYS A 94 -9.01 -8.44 -19.72
N THR A 95 -8.11 -7.50 -19.95
CA THR A 95 -7.65 -6.59 -18.92
C THR A 95 -7.92 -5.15 -19.33
N LYS A 96 -7.90 -4.24 -18.35
CA LYS A 96 -7.95 -2.80 -18.60
C LYS A 96 -7.13 -2.06 -17.55
N TYR A 97 -6.64 -0.89 -17.96
CA TYR A 97 -6.14 0.16 -17.07
C TYR A 97 -7.31 0.95 -16.46
N PRO A 98 -7.16 1.51 -15.25
CA PRO A 98 -8.28 1.71 -14.33
C PRO A 98 -9.39 2.62 -14.87
N ILE A 99 -10.59 2.01 -15.04
CA ILE A 99 -11.93 2.61 -14.87
C ILE A 99 -12.71 1.57 -14.03
N ASP A 100 -13.45 2.04 -13.02
CA ASP A 100 -14.09 1.23 -11.97
C ASP A 100 -15.07 0.16 -12.53
N VAL A 101 -14.79 -1.13 -12.27
CA VAL A 101 -15.60 -2.29 -12.71
C VAL A 101 -15.71 -3.38 -11.62
N GLY A 102 -15.67 -3.00 -10.35
CA GLY A 102 -15.50 -3.93 -9.22
C GLY A 102 -14.04 -4.02 -8.77
N SER A 103 -13.59 -5.11 -8.13
CA SER A 103 -12.18 -5.20 -7.71
C SER A 103 -11.23 -5.57 -8.86
N GLY A 104 -11.61 -6.54 -9.70
CA GLY A 104 -10.75 -7.12 -10.76
C GLY A 104 -9.38 -7.63 -10.27
N TYR A 105 -9.22 -7.78 -8.95
CA TYR A 105 -7.96 -8.09 -8.27
C TYR A 105 -7.82 -9.61 -8.11
N CYS A 106 -7.05 -10.22 -9.00
CA CYS A 106 -6.77 -11.66 -8.94
C CYS A 106 -5.69 -11.95 -7.90
N LEU A 107 -6.02 -12.77 -6.90
CA LEU A 107 -5.11 -13.20 -5.82
C LEU A 107 -4.26 -14.40 -6.23
N GLY A 108 -4.63 -15.12 -7.29
CA GLY A 108 -3.94 -16.31 -7.75
C GLY A 108 -4.91 -17.33 -8.33
N VAL A 109 -4.54 -18.61 -8.23
CA VAL A 109 -5.30 -19.72 -8.81
C VAL A 109 -5.46 -20.86 -7.81
N GLU A 110 -6.53 -21.61 -7.99
CA GLU A 110 -6.82 -22.85 -7.25
C GLU A 110 -7.39 -23.87 -8.22
N GLY A 111 -7.17 -25.16 -7.96
CA GLY A 111 -7.69 -26.21 -8.80
C GLY A 111 -7.07 -27.57 -8.52
N ARG A 112 -7.03 -28.41 -9.56
CA ARG A 112 -6.49 -29.76 -9.51
C ARG A 112 -5.61 -30.04 -10.71
N SER A 113 -4.48 -30.69 -10.47
CA SER A 113 -3.55 -31.05 -11.54
C SER A 113 -2.85 -32.39 -11.32
N GLY A 114 -2.37 -32.97 -12.41
CA GLY A 114 -1.51 -34.15 -12.41
C GLY A 114 -0.53 -34.07 -13.58
N ALA A 115 -0.76 -34.87 -14.62
CA ALA A 115 -0.02 -34.72 -15.88
C ALA A 115 -0.49 -33.49 -16.70
N ASP A 116 -1.75 -33.11 -16.51
CA ASP A 116 -2.44 -31.98 -17.15
C ASP A 116 -3.13 -31.13 -16.06
N ILE A 117 -3.79 -30.04 -16.45
CA ILE A 117 -4.72 -29.31 -15.58
C ILE A 117 -6.11 -29.97 -15.65
N ASP A 118 -6.50 -30.62 -14.57
CA ASP A 118 -7.81 -31.26 -14.43
C ASP A 118 -8.91 -30.21 -14.29
N CYS A 119 -8.77 -29.29 -13.33
CA CYS A 119 -9.61 -28.11 -13.20
C CYS A 119 -8.78 -26.92 -12.67
N MET A 120 -9.24 -25.71 -12.95
CA MET A 120 -8.66 -24.50 -12.36
C MET A 120 -9.69 -23.38 -12.32
N GLY A 121 -9.58 -22.53 -11.30
CA GLY A 121 -10.26 -21.26 -11.18
C GLY A 121 -9.26 -20.15 -10.84
N PHE A 122 -9.67 -18.92 -11.10
CA PHE A 122 -8.93 -17.73 -10.66
C PHE A 122 -9.63 -17.19 -9.43
N MET A 123 -8.88 -16.95 -8.36
CA MET A 123 -9.40 -16.36 -7.14
C MET A 123 -9.38 -14.84 -7.28
N PHE A 124 -10.54 -14.20 -7.12
CA PHE A 124 -10.66 -12.75 -7.14
C PHE A 124 -11.09 -12.23 -5.78
N LEU A 125 -10.53 -11.10 -5.37
CA LEU A 125 -11.08 -10.33 -4.27
C LEU A 125 -12.46 -9.79 -4.69
N ASN A 126 -13.46 -9.84 -3.81
CA ASN A 126 -14.76 -9.22 -4.09
C ASN A 126 -14.66 -7.69 -4.06
N ALA A 127 -15.73 -7.00 -4.47
CA ALA A 127 -15.76 -5.53 -4.50
C ALA A 127 -15.43 -4.96 -3.11
N VAL A 128 -14.33 -4.21 -3.05
CA VAL A 128 -13.84 -3.59 -1.82
C VAL A 128 -14.45 -2.21 -1.69
N GLN A 129 -15.13 -1.96 -0.57
CA GLN A 129 -15.72 -0.68 -0.24
C GLN A 129 -14.70 0.26 0.39
N SER A 130 -13.84 -0.25 1.27
CA SER A 130 -12.73 0.52 1.85
C SER A 130 -11.55 -0.35 2.25
N THR A 131 -10.36 0.24 2.22
CA THR A 131 -9.12 -0.36 2.75
C THR A 131 -8.51 0.58 3.79
N VAL A 132 -8.19 0.03 4.96
CA VAL A 132 -7.67 0.81 6.09
C VAL A 132 -6.44 0.13 6.67
N LEU A 133 -5.32 0.84 6.71
CA LEU A 133 -4.15 0.44 7.50
C LEU A 133 -4.36 0.88 8.94
N THR A 134 -4.35 -0.06 9.87
CA THR A 134 -4.53 0.18 11.31
C THR A 134 -3.49 -0.56 12.12
N ASN A 135 -3.51 -0.41 13.45
CA ASN A 135 -2.54 -1.01 14.36
C ASN A 135 -1.08 -0.71 13.97
N VAL A 136 -0.84 0.49 13.46
CA VAL A 136 0.50 0.88 13.03
C VAL A 136 1.40 1.03 14.26
N ASN A 137 2.54 0.34 14.24
CA ASN A 137 3.52 0.34 15.30
C ASN A 137 4.93 0.57 14.76
N TYR A 138 5.68 1.45 15.43
CA TYR A 138 7.05 1.83 15.10
C TYR A 138 8.00 1.20 16.12
N THR A 139 8.50 0.00 15.83
CA THR A 139 9.23 -0.82 16.80
C THR A 139 10.56 -0.20 17.25
N THR A 140 11.19 0.60 16.40
CA THR A 140 12.50 1.20 16.67
C THR A 140 12.44 2.66 17.11
N ILE A 141 11.23 3.22 17.32
CA ILE A 141 11.07 4.66 17.62
C ILE A 141 11.79 5.09 18.90
N ASN A 142 11.74 4.25 19.95
CA ASN A 142 12.36 4.53 21.25
C ASN A 142 13.90 4.41 21.23
N GLN A 143 14.46 3.81 20.18
CA GLN A 143 15.90 3.64 20.00
C GLN A 143 16.50 4.70 19.08
N LEU A 144 15.66 5.47 18.39
CA LEU A 144 16.10 6.46 17.42
C LEU A 144 16.39 7.80 18.10
N THR A 145 17.61 8.29 17.94
CA THR A 145 17.92 9.71 18.19
C THR A 145 17.64 10.50 16.91
N PRO A 146 16.66 11.42 16.89
CA PRO A 146 16.32 12.17 15.69
C PRO A 146 17.49 13.05 15.24
N ARG A 147 17.78 13.05 13.95
CA ARG A 147 18.73 14.00 13.35
C ARG A 147 17.99 15.30 13.05
N VAL A 148 18.28 16.33 13.84
CA VAL A 148 17.69 17.66 13.66
C VAL A 148 18.62 18.50 12.80
N SER A 149 18.12 18.96 11.65
CA SER A 149 18.76 19.99 10.82
C SER A 149 18.22 21.35 11.22
N VAL A 150 19.12 22.25 11.63
CA VAL A 150 18.75 23.62 12.00
C VAL A 150 18.68 24.48 10.73
N GLU A 151 17.56 25.14 10.52
CA GLU A 151 17.38 26.14 9.47
C GLU A 151 17.27 27.52 10.10
N GLU A 152 17.97 28.50 9.54
CA GLU A 152 17.85 29.89 9.96
C GLU A 152 16.59 30.51 9.36
N ILE A 153 15.72 31.05 10.20
CA ILE A 153 14.52 31.78 9.77
C ILE A 153 14.85 33.26 9.58
N LYS A 154 15.61 33.84 10.52
CA LYS A 154 15.91 35.26 10.54
C LYS A 154 17.09 35.56 11.47
N SER A 155 18.10 36.28 10.99
CA SER A 155 19.14 36.91 11.81
C SER A 155 19.02 38.43 11.77
N VAL A 156 19.03 39.08 12.94
CA VAL A 156 19.01 40.55 13.08
C VAL A 156 19.96 41.01 14.19
N THR A 157 20.76 42.02 13.88
CA THR A 157 21.59 42.75 14.85
C THR A 157 20.91 44.05 15.30
N TYR A 158 20.76 44.24 16.61
CA TYR A 158 20.33 45.50 17.19
C TYR A 158 21.50 46.22 17.87
N THR A 159 21.64 47.53 17.61
CA THR A 159 22.70 48.36 18.21
C THR A 159 22.06 49.51 18.99
N ASN A 160 22.37 49.61 20.28
CA ASN A 160 21.90 50.72 21.12
C ASN A 160 23.04 51.73 21.35
N GLY A 161 22.96 52.86 20.65
CA GLY A 161 23.91 53.98 20.80
C GLY A 161 23.61 54.91 21.98
N SER A 162 22.50 54.72 22.69
CA SER A 162 22.08 55.60 23.79
C SER A 162 22.71 55.22 25.13
N SER A 163 22.41 56.00 26.17
CA SER A 163 22.80 55.76 27.57
C SER A 163 21.73 54.99 28.38
N ALA A 164 20.57 54.71 27.78
CA ALA A 164 19.46 54.00 28.41
C ALA A 164 19.15 52.69 27.68
N GLU A 165 18.51 51.74 28.36
CA GLU A 165 18.13 50.45 27.78
C GLU A 165 17.02 50.62 26.74
N GLN A 166 17.07 49.86 25.64
CA GLN A 166 16.11 49.97 24.54
C GLN A 166 15.39 48.63 24.30
N PRO A 167 14.06 48.54 24.54
CA PRO A 167 13.28 47.35 24.21
C PRO A 167 13.03 47.26 22.70
N GLN A 168 13.24 46.09 22.11
CA GLN A 168 13.00 45.79 20.70
C GLN A 168 12.06 44.60 20.58
N LYS A 169 10.94 44.79 19.87
CA LYS A 169 9.96 43.73 19.61
C LYS A 169 10.33 42.99 18.33
N ILE A 170 10.41 41.67 18.43
CA ILE A 170 10.76 40.78 17.32
C ILE A 170 9.54 39.94 17.00
N GLU A 171 9.05 40.08 15.77
CA GLU A 171 7.96 39.26 15.23
C GLU A 171 8.46 38.52 14.00
N THR A 172 8.24 37.20 13.97
CA THR A 172 8.59 36.33 12.84
C THR A 172 7.50 35.29 12.65
N SER A 173 7.22 34.94 11.40
CA SER A 173 6.30 33.85 11.07
C SER A 173 6.85 32.97 9.96
N THR A 174 6.77 31.66 10.11
CA THR A 174 7.13 30.69 9.07
C THR A 174 6.03 29.64 8.89
N THR A 175 5.92 29.09 7.68
CA THR A 175 4.96 28.02 7.39
C THR A 175 5.66 26.68 7.53
N VAL A 176 5.15 25.83 8.42
CA VAL A 176 5.68 24.48 8.64
C VAL A 176 4.75 23.46 8.00
N THR A 177 5.28 22.67 7.07
CA THR A 177 4.55 21.57 6.43
C THR A 177 5.01 20.24 7.01
N LYS A 178 4.13 19.58 7.80
CA LYS A 178 4.33 18.20 8.24
C LYS A 178 3.89 17.23 7.14
N LYS A 179 4.75 16.28 6.77
CA LYS A 179 4.43 15.23 5.77
C LYS A 179 4.56 13.85 6.39
N SER A 180 3.72 12.92 5.95
CA SER A 180 3.73 11.54 6.42
C SER A 180 3.48 10.60 5.24
N SER A 181 4.23 9.50 5.21
CA SER A 181 4.18 8.50 4.15
C SER A 181 4.45 7.12 4.73
N TRP A 182 3.71 6.12 4.25
CA TRP A 182 3.87 4.71 4.62
C TRP A 182 4.07 3.91 3.33
N SER A 183 5.16 3.14 3.26
CA SER A 183 5.54 2.36 2.08
C SER A 183 4.70 1.09 1.91
N MET A 184 4.12 0.87 0.74
CA MET A 184 3.26 -0.29 0.44
C MET A 184 3.68 -0.98 -0.86
N SER A 185 3.25 -2.24 -1.07
CA SER A 185 3.45 -2.93 -2.35
C SER A 185 2.79 -2.16 -3.51
N ASN A 186 3.54 -1.96 -4.59
CA ASN A 186 3.10 -1.19 -5.75
C ASN A 186 1.83 -1.75 -6.41
N SER A 187 1.68 -3.08 -6.42
CA SER A 187 0.52 -3.77 -6.99
C SER A 187 -0.77 -3.47 -6.23
N PHE A 188 -0.69 -3.29 -4.91
CA PHE A 188 -1.84 -2.97 -4.06
C PHE A 188 -2.13 -1.46 -4.05
N ALA A 189 -1.10 -0.63 -3.85
CA ALA A 189 -1.23 0.83 -3.83
C ALA A 189 -1.77 1.41 -5.16
N ALA A 190 -1.45 0.78 -6.29
CA ALA A 190 -1.99 1.18 -7.59
C ALA A 190 -3.47 0.81 -7.79
N LYS A 191 -4.03 -0.08 -6.95
CA LYS A 191 -5.39 -0.62 -7.13
C LYS A 191 -6.37 -0.20 -6.04
N PHE A 192 -5.91 0.15 -4.84
CA PHE A 192 -6.77 0.55 -3.74
C PHE A 192 -6.37 1.90 -3.18
N TYR A 193 -7.37 2.76 -2.94
CA TYR A 193 -7.18 3.93 -2.09
C TYR A 193 -7.17 3.46 -0.64
N MET A 194 -6.06 3.70 0.05
CA MET A 194 -5.86 3.29 1.43
C MET A 194 -5.96 4.47 2.38
N GLU A 195 -6.84 4.35 3.36
CA GLU A 195 -6.88 5.25 4.52
C GLU A 195 -5.91 4.73 5.58
N VAL A 196 -5.11 5.62 6.18
CA VAL A 196 -4.17 5.25 7.25
C VAL A 196 -4.69 5.77 8.58
N LYS A 197 -4.93 4.87 9.54
CA LYS A 197 -5.29 5.17 10.93
C LYS A 197 -4.13 4.82 11.84
N ALA A 198 -3.20 5.78 11.97
CA ALA A 198 -1.95 5.64 12.70
C ALA A 198 -1.64 6.90 13.51
N GLY A 199 -0.96 6.73 14.65
CA GLY A 199 -0.22 7.84 15.25
C GLY A 199 0.97 8.20 14.38
N ILE A 200 1.34 9.47 14.32
CA ILE A 200 2.50 9.93 13.54
C ILE A 200 3.59 10.32 14.53
N PRO A 201 4.85 9.89 14.34
CA PRO A 201 5.96 10.30 15.18
C PRO A 201 6.11 11.83 15.21
N GLU A 202 6.14 12.40 16.40
CA GLU A 202 6.41 13.83 16.62
C GLU A 202 7.65 13.98 17.53
N VAL A 203 8.46 15.02 17.29
CA VAL A 203 9.51 15.42 18.24
C VAL A 203 8.85 16.23 19.34
N LEU A 204 9.06 15.85 20.58
CA LEU A 204 8.49 16.51 21.74
C LEU A 204 9.21 17.84 22.02
N GLU A 205 8.68 18.92 21.45
CA GLU A 205 8.57 20.23 22.13
C GLU A 205 7.07 20.52 22.25
N LEU A 206 6.58 20.76 23.47
CA LEU A 206 5.15 20.79 23.82
C LEU A 206 4.32 21.80 23.00
N SER A 207 3.75 21.39 21.87
CA SER A 207 2.45 21.85 21.36
C SER A 207 1.90 20.90 20.30
N THR A 208 0.72 20.33 20.56
CA THR A 208 0.12 19.23 19.77
C THR A 208 -0.67 19.73 18.55
N GLY A 209 -0.54 19.01 17.42
CA GLY A 209 -1.56 18.95 16.37
C GLY A 209 -1.04 18.99 14.93
N PHE A 210 -1.73 18.22 14.07
CA PHE A 210 -1.54 18.15 12.62
C PHE A 210 -2.26 19.28 11.90
N ASN A 211 -1.51 20.04 11.08
CA ASN A 211 -1.94 20.84 9.93
C ASN A 211 -0.71 21.57 9.34
N GLU A 212 -0.79 22.05 8.10
CA GLU A 212 0.06 23.18 7.70
C GLU A 212 -0.21 24.31 8.68
N ARG A 213 0.77 24.61 9.52
CA ARG A 213 0.62 25.61 10.57
C ARG A 213 1.61 26.73 10.29
N LYS A 214 1.08 27.95 10.36
CA LYS A 214 1.89 29.15 10.44
C LYS A 214 2.35 29.27 11.89
N GLU A 215 3.62 29.00 12.13
CA GLU A 215 4.22 29.21 13.44
C GLU A 215 4.65 30.68 13.55
N THR A 216 4.23 31.35 14.61
CA THR A 216 4.54 32.76 14.88
C THR A 216 5.30 32.87 16.19
N LEU A 217 6.47 33.52 16.15
CA LEU A 217 7.26 33.85 17.32
C LEU A 217 7.18 35.37 17.55
N SER A 218 6.84 35.76 18.78
CA SER A 218 6.84 37.15 19.22
C SER A 218 7.59 37.25 20.53
N TYR A 219 8.70 37.98 20.53
CA TYR A 219 9.56 38.13 21.70
C TYR A 219 10.12 39.55 21.79
N THR A 220 10.26 40.06 23.01
CA THR A 220 10.84 41.39 23.25
C THR A 220 12.21 41.21 23.90
N ILE A 221 13.25 41.74 23.26
CA ILE A 221 14.60 41.79 23.84
C ILE A 221 14.91 43.19 24.33
N ASN A 222 15.67 43.30 25.42
CA ASN A 222 16.20 44.58 25.86
C ASN A 222 17.66 44.70 25.42
N VAL A 223 17.98 45.76 24.67
CA VAL A 223 19.32 46.04 24.17
C VAL A 223 20.00 47.02 25.14
N PRO A 224 21.05 46.61 25.87
CA PRO A 224 21.69 47.46 26.88
C PRO A 224 22.39 48.69 26.26
N PRO A 225 22.61 49.76 27.05
CA PRO A 225 23.32 50.96 26.58
C PRO A 225 24.69 50.66 26.00
N LYS A 226 25.01 51.28 24.86
CA LYS A 226 26.31 51.14 24.16
C LYS A 226 26.68 49.69 23.80
N LYS A 227 25.69 48.79 23.68
CA LYS A 227 25.88 47.39 23.30
C LYS A 227 25.23 47.05 21.97
N LYS A 228 25.68 45.94 21.41
CA LYS A 228 25.09 45.25 20.26
C LYS A 228 24.56 43.90 20.73
N VAL A 229 23.41 43.50 20.18
CA VAL A 229 22.78 42.20 20.42
C VAL A 229 22.44 41.59 19.08
N ASP A 230 22.98 40.41 18.80
CA ASP A 230 22.66 39.61 17.63
C ASP A 230 21.57 38.60 18.01
N VAL A 231 20.52 38.52 17.19
CA VAL A 231 19.39 37.62 17.40
C VAL A 231 19.25 36.72 16.20
N ASP A 232 19.55 35.44 16.40
CA ASP A 232 19.35 34.39 15.41
C ASP A 232 18.12 33.55 15.79
N ILE A 233 17.12 33.58 14.92
CA ILE A 233 15.91 32.77 15.02
C ILE A 233 16.08 31.58 14.10
N THR A 234 16.08 30.38 14.67
CA THR A 234 16.24 29.13 13.94
C THR A 234 15.07 28.18 14.18
N ILE A 235 14.87 27.23 13.27
CA ILE A 235 13.89 26.15 13.39
C ILE A 235 14.56 24.80 13.16
N GLY A 236 14.26 23.83 14.03
CA GLY A 236 14.70 22.46 13.85
C GLY A 236 13.76 21.73 12.90
N ARG A 237 14.31 21.15 11.82
CA ARG A 237 13.60 20.16 11.01
C ARG A 237 14.12 18.77 11.32
N VAL A 238 13.21 17.82 11.42
CA VAL A 238 13.54 16.39 11.54
C VAL A 238 12.95 15.64 10.36
N THR A 239 13.67 14.62 9.90
CA THR A 239 13.12 13.60 9.02
C THR A 239 13.14 12.27 9.74
N PHE A 240 11.99 11.60 9.80
CA PHE A 240 11.88 10.25 10.33
C PHE A 240 11.90 9.25 9.17
N ASP A 241 12.87 8.33 9.20
CA ASP A 241 12.89 7.14 8.37
C ASP A 241 12.90 5.93 9.31
N LEU A 242 11.73 5.31 9.45
CA LEU A 242 11.46 4.31 10.50
C LEU A 242 10.74 3.11 9.89
N PRO A 243 11.17 1.87 10.22
CA PRO A 243 10.37 0.70 9.93
C PRO A 243 9.05 0.77 10.71
N TYR A 244 7.99 0.29 10.08
CA TYR A 244 6.68 0.16 10.72
C TYR A 244 6.09 -1.21 10.46
N THR A 245 5.21 -1.63 11.36
CA THR A 245 4.32 -2.77 11.19
C THR A 245 2.88 -2.28 11.28
N GLY A 246 1.93 -2.99 10.69
CA GLY A 246 0.52 -2.62 10.76
C GLY A 246 -0.36 -3.70 10.14
N THR A 247 -1.65 -3.63 10.42
CA THR A 247 -2.65 -4.58 9.91
C THR A 247 -3.50 -3.91 8.85
N THR A 248 -3.64 -4.55 7.69
CA THR A 248 -4.53 -4.06 6.63
C THR A 248 -5.91 -4.68 6.79
N LYS A 249 -6.92 -3.84 7.03
CA LYS A 249 -8.33 -4.25 7.09
C LYS A 249 -9.05 -3.85 5.80
N ARG A 250 -9.88 -4.75 5.30
CA ARG A 250 -10.68 -4.54 4.09
C ARG A 250 -12.16 -4.68 4.44
N CYS A 251 -12.95 -3.73 3.98
CA CYS A 251 -14.40 -3.76 4.09
C CYS A 251 -14.98 -4.14 2.73
N LEU A 252 -15.79 -5.18 2.70
CA LEU A 252 -16.50 -5.60 1.49
C LEU A 252 -17.82 -4.83 1.40
N GLY A 253 -18.17 -4.38 0.20
CA GLY A 253 -19.46 -3.76 -0.04
C GLY A 253 -20.57 -4.79 0.13
N VAL A 254 -21.30 -4.74 1.25
CA VAL A 254 -22.63 -5.35 1.37
C VAL A 254 -23.64 -4.22 1.27
N PHE A 255 -24.77 -4.46 0.58
CA PHE A 255 -25.88 -3.53 0.36
C PHE A 255 -26.15 -2.56 1.54
N PRO A 256 -26.58 -1.31 1.27
CA PRO A 256 -26.75 -0.29 2.30
C PRO A 256 -27.72 -0.78 3.38
N GLY A 257 -27.23 -0.86 4.63
CA GLY A 257 -28.04 -1.20 5.81
C GLY A 257 -27.50 -2.32 6.71
N ILE A 258 -26.42 -3.01 6.33
CA ILE A 258 -25.81 -4.06 7.17
C ILE A 258 -24.42 -3.60 7.64
N THR A 259 -24.19 -3.68 8.94
CA THR A 259 -22.89 -3.40 9.57
C THR A 259 -21.79 -4.26 8.95
N CYS A 260 -20.70 -3.60 8.56
CA CYS A 260 -19.62 -4.20 7.78
C CYS A 260 -18.88 -5.27 8.59
N PRO A 261 -18.80 -6.53 8.12
CA PRO A 261 -17.90 -7.51 8.72
C PRO A 261 -16.46 -7.15 8.32
N LEU A 262 -15.72 -6.55 9.25
CA LEU A 262 -14.29 -6.25 9.11
C LEU A 262 -13.51 -7.55 8.95
N TRP A 263 -12.82 -7.72 7.82
CA TRP A 263 -11.84 -8.78 7.62
C TRP A 263 -10.42 -8.23 7.82
N SER A 264 -9.61 -8.93 8.62
CA SER A 264 -8.17 -8.70 8.75
C SER A 264 -7.41 -9.76 7.97
N SER A 265 -6.56 -9.34 7.04
CA SER A 265 -5.41 -10.14 6.62
C SER A 265 -4.23 -9.69 7.47
N ILE A 266 -3.44 -10.65 7.96
CA ILE A 266 -2.32 -10.44 8.91
C ILE A 266 -1.24 -9.57 8.27
#